data_AF-A0A7C7I4G0-F1
#
_entry.id   AF-A0A7C7I4G0-F1
#
_cell.length_a   1.000
_cell.length_b   1.000
_cell.length_c   1.000
_cell.angle_alpha   90.00
_cell.angle_beta   90.00
_cell.angle_gamma   90.00
#
_symmetry.space_group_name_H-M   'P 1'
#
loop_
_entity.id
_entity.type
_entity.pdbx_description
1 polymer ?
#
loop_
_entity_poly.entity_id
_entity_poly.type
_entity_poly.pdbx_seq_one_letter_code
_entity_poly.pdbx_strand_id
1 'polypeptide(L)'
;METTIILLSAITGMASVLAFFSYRSILKLRTELKTTQKEMIDLRNHINQSIKDLKKAAPSTICPTEKKGFTTDMTVGEVLTKHPAAKNILTMFHLGACSSCSVTDDHNFGDAIQEYEIDREGILNALNGLIDGSNPAYS
;
A
#
# COMPACT_ATOMS: atom_id res chain seq x y z
N MET A 1 -20.15 65.86 -12.92
CA MET A 1 -19.14 65.62 -11.88
C MET A 1 -19.78 65.02 -10.62
N GLU A 2 -20.95 65.50 -10.20
CA GLU A 2 -21.66 64.97 -9.02
C GLU A 2 -22.23 63.55 -9.23
N THR A 3 -22.82 63.27 -10.39
CA THR A 3 -23.40 61.94 -10.72
C THR A 3 -22.35 60.83 -10.77
N THR A 4 -21.14 61.13 -11.24
CA THR A 4 -20.01 60.19 -11.28
C THR A 4 -19.47 59.88 -9.88
N ILE A 5 -19.48 60.85 -8.97
CA ILE A 5 -19.08 60.66 -7.56
C ILE A 5 -20.09 59.76 -6.84
N ILE A 6 -21.38 59.96 -7.09
CA ILE A 6 -22.46 59.12 -6.52
C ILE A 6 -22.32 57.67 -6.98
N LEU A 7 -22.12 57.44 -8.28
CA LEU A 7 -21.93 56.10 -8.85
C LEU A 7 -20.70 55.39 -8.27
N LEU A 8 -19.57 56.07 -8.14
CA LEU A 8 -18.36 55.50 -7.55
C LEU A 8 -18.57 55.11 -6.08
N SER A 9 -19.23 55.97 -5.30
CA SER A 9 -19.50 55.68 -3.89
C SER A 9 -20.42 54.47 -3.71
N ALA A 10 -21.42 54.29 -4.58
CA ALA A 10 -22.32 53.15 -4.56
C ALA A 10 -21.58 51.84 -4.90
N ILE A 11 -20.70 51.87 -5.90
CA ILE A 11 -19.90 50.69 -6.30
C ILE A 11 -18.94 50.28 -5.18
N THR A 12 -18.24 51.24 -4.56
CA THR A 12 -17.35 50.97 -3.42
C THR A 12 -18.11 50.43 -2.21
N GLY A 13 -19.30 50.94 -1.95
CA GLY A 13 -20.17 50.44 -0.89
C GLY A 13 -20.59 48.98 -1.13
N MET A 14 -21.06 48.66 -2.33
CA MET A 14 -21.43 47.29 -2.70
C MET A 14 -20.24 46.33 -2.64
N ALA A 15 -19.07 46.74 -3.15
CA ALA A 15 -17.85 45.94 -3.08
C ALA A 15 -17.43 45.64 -1.64
N SER A 16 -17.56 46.61 -0.72
CA SER A 16 -17.25 46.44 0.70
C SER A 16 -18.18 45.43 1.38
N VAL A 17 -19.48 45.48 1.06
CA VAL A 17 -20.47 44.53 1.59
C VAL A 17 -20.21 43.12 1.07
N LEU A 18 -19.92 42.96 -0.22
CA LEU A 18 -19.59 41.65 -0.82
C LEU A 18 -18.29 41.08 -0.25
N ALA A 19 -17.26 41.91 -0.03
CA ALA A 19 -16.02 41.50 0.59
C ALA A 19 -16.24 41.03 2.04
N PHE A 20 -17.08 41.74 2.80
CA PHE A 20 -17.44 41.35 4.16
C PHE A 20 -18.19 40.02 4.21
N PHE A 21 -19.15 39.81 3.30
CA PHE A 21 -19.91 38.56 3.22
C PHE A 21 -19.03 37.38 2.79
N SER A 22 -18.13 37.61 1.83
CA SER A 22 -17.15 36.62 1.37
C SER A 22 -16.18 36.25 2.49
N TYR A 23 -15.71 37.23 3.26
CA TYR A 23 -14.86 37.00 4.43
C TYR A 23 -15.53 36.15 5.50
N ARG A 24 -16.80 36.43 5.81
CA ARG A 24 -17.59 35.59 6.73
C ARG A 24 -17.78 34.16 6.22
N SER A 25 -18.01 34.01 4.92
CA SER A 25 -18.14 32.68 4.30
C SER A 25 -16.83 31.89 4.39
N ILE A 26 -15.69 32.51 4.08
CA ILE A 26 -14.36 31.88 4.18
C ILE A 26 -14.05 31.44 5.62
N LEU A 27 -14.43 32.24 6.62
CA LEU A 27 -14.29 31.86 8.03
C LEU A 27 -15.07 30.58 8.36
N LYS A 28 -16.30 30.45 7.84
CA LYS A 28 -17.14 29.26 8.03
C LYS A 28 -16.56 28.03 7.32
N LEU A 29 -16.02 28.16 6.10
CA LEU A 29 -15.37 27.05 5.42
C LEU A 29 -14.12 26.55 6.16
N ARG A 30 -13.34 27.47 6.76
CA ARG A 30 -12.15 27.09 7.54
C ARG A 30 -12.50 26.30 8.80
N THR A 31 -13.65 26.56 9.42
CA THR A 31 -14.10 25.76 10.57
C THR A 31 -14.53 24.36 10.16
N GLU A 32 -15.26 24.22 9.05
CA GLU A 32 -15.67 22.91 8.53
C GLU A 32 -14.47 22.03 8.16
N LEU A 33 -13.47 22.61 7.46
CA LEU A 33 -12.25 21.88 7.10
C LEU A 33 -11.46 21.41 8.33
N LYS A 34 -11.43 22.21 9.40
CA LYS A 34 -10.78 21.79 10.67
C LYS A 34 -11.51 20.62 11.33
N THR A 35 -12.84 20.60 11.25
CA THR A 35 -13.65 19.49 11.79
C THR A 35 -13.41 18.21 10.99
N THR A 36 -13.47 18.27 9.66
CA THR A 36 -13.20 17.10 8.80
C THR A 36 -11.77 16.57 8.95
N GLN A 37 -10.78 17.47 9.07
CA GLN A 37 -9.39 17.07 9.26
C GLN A 37 -9.17 16.41 10.62
N LYS A 38 -9.91 16.86 11.65
CA LYS A 38 -9.88 16.25 12.98
C LYS A 38 -10.47 14.85 12.99
N GLU A 39 -11.58 14.61 12.27
CA GLU A 39 -12.18 13.28 12.12
C GLU A 39 -11.24 12.30 11.40
N MET A 40 -10.51 12.76 10.38
CA MET A 40 -9.49 11.96 9.69
C MET A 40 -8.32 11.57 10.61
N ILE A 41 -7.86 12.49 11.47
CA ILE A 41 -6.82 12.19 12.47
C ILE A 41 -7.35 11.18 13.49
N ASP A 42 -8.57 11.35 13.96
CA ASP A 42 -9.17 10.48 14.97
C ASP A 42 -9.34 9.05 14.43
N LEU A 43 -9.79 8.90 13.19
CA LEU A 43 -9.88 7.62 12.52
C LEU A 43 -8.50 6.95 12.36
N ARG A 44 -7.48 7.71 11.94
CA ARG A 44 -6.10 7.20 11.85
C ARG A 44 -5.59 6.72 13.22
N ASN A 45 -5.88 7.47 14.28
CA ASN A 45 -5.51 7.07 15.63
C ASN A 45 -6.23 5.80 16.07
N HIS A 46 -7.52 5.67 15.73
CA HIS A 46 -8.30 4.47 15.99
C HIS A 46 -7.72 3.25 15.31
N ILE A 47 -7.38 3.34 14.02
CA ILE A 47 -6.72 2.25 13.27
C ILE A 47 -5.38 1.87 13.91
N ASN A 48 -4.55 2.85 14.25
CA ASN A 48 -3.27 2.60 14.91
C ASN A 48 -3.43 1.93 16.28
N GLN A 49 -4.45 2.32 17.04
CA GLN A 49 -4.80 1.67 18.31
C GLN A 49 -5.26 0.24 18.08
N SER A 50 -6.15 -0.01 17.11
CA SER A 50 -6.57 -1.37 16.75
C SER A 50 -5.38 -2.23 16.32
N ILE A 51 -4.44 -1.72 15.51
CA ILE A 51 -3.21 -2.44 15.14
C ILE A 51 -2.37 -2.76 16.38
N LYS A 52 -2.25 -1.83 17.32
CA LYS A 52 -1.49 -2.01 18.56
C LYS A 52 -2.15 -3.04 19.48
N ASP A 53 -3.47 -3.04 19.56
CA ASP A 53 -4.24 -3.96 20.38
C ASP A 53 -4.25 -5.37 19.75
N LEU A 54 -4.36 -5.48 18.42
CA LEU A 54 -4.13 -6.73 17.69
C LEU A 54 -2.71 -7.26 17.94
N LYS A 55 -1.69 -6.38 17.89
CA LYS A 55 -0.29 -6.75 18.20
C LYS A 55 -0.09 -7.16 19.66
N LYS A 56 -0.85 -6.61 20.60
CA LYS A 56 -0.75 -6.92 22.03
C LYS A 56 -1.54 -8.18 22.42
N ALA A 57 -2.70 -8.39 21.78
CA ALA A 57 -3.52 -9.59 21.92
C ALA A 57 -2.94 -10.80 21.17
N ALA A 58 -2.03 -10.56 20.22
CA ALA A 58 -1.12 -11.57 19.68
C ALA A 58 0.22 -11.52 20.44
N PRO A 59 0.37 -12.17 21.61
CA PRO A 59 1.71 -12.41 22.13
C PRO A 59 2.44 -13.30 21.14
N SER A 60 3.48 -12.77 20.50
CA SER A 60 4.48 -13.56 19.79
C SER A 60 3.93 -14.49 18.70
N THR A 61 3.67 -13.94 17.52
CA THR A 61 3.96 -14.66 16.28
C THR A 61 4.73 -13.75 15.33
N ILE A 62 5.86 -13.24 15.83
CA ILE A 62 7.11 -13.38 15.06
C ILE A 62 7.63 -14.78 15.40
N CYS A 63 6.84 -15.78 15.02
CA CYS A 63 7.28 -17.13 14.74
C CYS A 63 6.84 -17.33 13.29
N PRO A 64 7.68 -17.91 12.43
CA PRO A 64 7.36 -18.04 11.02
C PRO A 64 5.99 -18.70 10.91
N THR A 65 5.07 -17.99 10.27
CA THR A 65 3.69 -18.42 10.03
C THR A 65 3.71 -19.91 9.72
N GLU A 66 3.01 -20.72 10.52
CA GLU A 66 2.83 -22.13 10.20
C GLU A 66 2.34 -22.26 8.75
N LYS A 67 3.26 -22.67 7.88
CA LYS A 67 3.09 -23.39 6.61
C LYS A 67 1.95 -22.94 5.67
N LYS A 68 1.58 -21.65 5.64
CA LYS A 68 0.84 -21.10 4.49
C LYS A 68 1.72 -20.44 3.45
N GLY A 69 2.91 -19.97 3.83
CA GLY A 69 3.88 -19.38 2.91
C GLY A 69 4.62 -20.41 2.05
N PHE A 70 5.25 -19.95 0.98
CA PHE A 70 6.32 -20.68 0.29
C PHE A 70 7.55 -20.76 1.21
N THR A 71 8.19 -21.92 1.24
CA THR A 71 9.34 -22.18 2.11
C THR A 71 10.44 -22.93 1.34
N THR A 72 11.68 -22.85 1.81
CA THR A 72 12.85 -23.43 1.10
C THR A 72 12.98 -24.94 1.24
N ASP A 73 12.24 -25.56 2.16
CA ASP A 73 12.13 -27.01 2.34
C ASP A 73 11.22 -27.67 1.29
N MET A 74 10.50 -26.90 0.46
CA MET A 74 9.66 -27.41 -0.61
C MET A 74 10.47 -27.76 -1.86
N THR A 75 9.93 -28.62 -2.71
CA THR A 75 10.41 -28.85 -4.08
C THR A 75 9.91 -27.77 -5.03
N VAL A 76 10.59 -27.59 -6.16
CA VAL A 76 10.16 -26.66 -7.21
C VAL A 76 8.76 -27.02 -7.74
N GLY A 77 8.45 -28.30 -7.88
CA GLY A 77 7.11 -28.78 -8.25
C GLY A 77 6.03 -28.45 -7.21
N GLU A 78 6.34 -28.53 -5.92
CA GLU A 78 5.42 -28.11 -4.85
C GLU A 78 5.17 -26.60 -4.86
N VAL A 79 6.18 -25.79 -5.20
CA VAL A 79 6.03 -24.34 -5.38
C VAL A 79 5.10 -24.05 -6.57
N LEU A 80 5.29 -24.73 -7.70
CA LEU A 80 4.48 -24.54 -8.91
C LEU A 80 3.02 -24.99 -8.73
N THR A 81 2.76 -26.04 -7.96
CA THR A 81 1.40 -26.54 -7.68
C THR A 81 0.65 -25.68 -6.67
N LYS A 82 1.36 -24.95 -5.80
CA LYS A 82 0.74 -24.11 -4.75
C LYS A 82 0.10 -22.83 -5.29
N HIS A 83 0.63 -22.24 -6.37
CA HIS A 83 0.02 -21.06 -6.99
C HIS A 83 0.34 -20.95 -8.49
N PRO A 84 -0.66 -20.72 -9.37
CA PRO A 84 -0.43 -20.64 -10.82
C PRO A 84 0.53 -19.50 -11.23
N ALA A 85 0.54 -18.39 -10.48
CA ALA A 85 1.46 -17.28 -10.72
C ALA A 85 2.88 -17.50 -10.15
N ALA A 86 3.13 -18.57 -9.38
CA ALA A 86 4.47 -18.87 -8.86
C ALA A 86 5.47 -19.07 -10.01
N LYS A 87 5.01 -19.66 -11.13
CA LYS A 87 5.81 -19.83 -12.35
C LYS A 87 6.38 -18.51 -12.88
N ASN A 88 5.60 -17.43 -12.82
CA ASN A 88 6.06 -16.11 -13.29
C ASN A 88 7.16 -15.56 -12.37
N ILE A 89 6.99 -15.70 -11.05
CA ILE A 89 8.00 -15.28 -10.08
C ILE A 89 9.28 -16.09 -10.26
N LEU A 90 9.21 -17.41 -10.34
CA LEU A 90 10.39 -18.26 -10.59
C LEU A 90 11.12 -17.85 -11.88
N THR A 91 10.38 -17.54 -12.94
CA THR A 91 10.95 -17.06 -14.22
C THR A 91 11.67 -15.70 -14.06
N MET A 92 11.14 -14.78 -13.24
CA MET A 92 11.80 -13.49 -12.93
C MET A 92 13.15 -13.68 -12.21
N PHE A 93 13.27 -14.74 -11.41
CA PHE A 93 14.51 -15.13 -10.75
C PHE A 93 15.34 -16.15 -11.57
N HIS A 94 15.02 -16.34 -12.85
CA HIS A 94 15.69 -17.30 -13.75
C HIS A 94 15.64 -18.77 -13.31
N LEU A 95 14.76 -19.11 -12.37
CA LEU A 95 14.44 -20.49 -11.96
C LEU A 95 13.37 -21.08 -12.89
N GLY A 96 13.71 -22.11 -13.66
CA GLY A 96 12.75 -22.84 -14.50
C GLY A 96 12.34 -22.15 -15.81
N ALA A 97 13.03 -21.09 -16.22
CA ALA A 97 12.77 -20.36 -17.48
C ALA A 97 13.48 -20.95 -18.70
N CYS A 98 14.57 -21.70 -18.47
CA CYS A 98 15.43 -22.21 -19.52
C CYS A 98 15.26 -23.73 -19.66
N SER A 99 14.86 -24.20 -20.84
CA SER A 99 14.80 -25.62 -21.22
C SER A 99 16.15 -26.36 -21.18
N SER A 100 17.23 -25.67 -20.80
CA SER A 100 18.61 -26.17 -20.63
C SER A 100 19.09 -26.14 -19.18
N CYS A 101 18.38 -25.47 -18.26
CA CYS A 101 18.75 -25.46 -16.85
C CYS A 101 18.06 -26.64 -16.18
N SER A 102 18.86 -27.59 -15.68
CA SER A 102 18.43 -28.87 -15.14
C SER A 102 17.73 -28.76 -13.77
N VAL A 103 16.84 -27.78 -13.59
CA VAL A 103 15.98 -27.70 -12.41
C VAL A 103 14.72 -28.48 -12.74
N THR A 104 14.76 -29.77 -12.46
CA THR A 104 13.60 -30.67 -12.57
C THR A 104 12.65 -30.47 -11.38
N ASP A 105 11.36 -30.81 -11.55
CA ASP A 105 10.30 -30.54 -10.56
C ASP A 105 10.57 -31.15 -9.17
N ASP A 106 11.42 -32.17 -9.10
CA ASP A 106 11.88 -32.86 -7.90
C ASP A 106 13.06 -32.18 -7.17
N HIS A 107 13.69 -31.17 -7.77
CA HIS A 107 14.76 -30.42 -7.09
C HIS A 107 14.21 -29.67 -5.87
N ASN A 108 14.99 -29.69 -4.79
CA ASN A 108 14.72 -28.88 -3.63
C ASN A 108 14.84 -27.39 -4.00
N PHE A 109 13.83 -26.60 -3.63
CA PHE A 109 13.76 -25.19 -3.96
C PHE A 109 14.85 -24.37 -3.25
N GLY A 110 15.17 -24.71 -2.00
CA GLY A 110 16.27 -24.08 -1.25
C GLY A 110 17.63 -24.31 -1.88
N ASP A 111 17.90 -25.56 -2.29
CA ASP A 111 19.16 -25.93 -2.95
C ASP A 111 19.29 -25.21 -4.30
N ALA A 112 18.21 -25.11 -5.07
CA ALA A 112 18.20 -24.38 -6.33
C ALA A 112 18.37 -22.85 -6.14
N ILE A 113 17.81 -22.26 -5.09
CA ILE A 113 18.09 -20.84 -4.78
C ILE A 113 19.58 -20.64 -4.46
N GLN A 114 20.18 -21.56 -3.72
CA GLN A 114 21.58 -21.47 -3.30
C GLN A 114 22.55 -21.71 -4.47
N GLU A 115 22.29 -22.72 -5.31
CA GLU A 115 23.14 -23.08 -6.44
C GLU A 115 23.19 -21.98 -7.51
N TYR A 116 22.08 -21.27 -7.71
CA TYR A 116 21.98 -20.18 -8.69
C TYR A 116 22.25 -18.80 -8.07
N GLU A 117 22.74 -18.73 -6.82
CA GLU A 117 23.04 -17.50 -6.08
C GLU A 117 21.88 -16.49 -6.06
N ILE A 118 20.65 -17.01 -5.97
CA ILE A 118 19.43 -16.21 -5.99
C ILE A 118 19.18 -15.62 -4.60
N ASP A 119 18.71 -14.38 -4.55
CA ASP A 119 18.33 -13.75 -3.29
C ASP A 119 17.14 -14.50 -2.66
N ARG A 120 17.47 -15.30 -1.65
CA ARG A 120 16.53 -16.12 -0.88
C ARG A 120 15.41 -15.30 -0.27
N GLU A 121 15.72 -14.11 0.25
CA GLU A 121 14.70 -13.27 0.90
C GLU A 121 13.79 -12.63 -0.15
N GLY A 122 14.36 -12.12 -1.24
CA GLY A 122 13.63 -11.53 -2.36
C GLY A 122 12.64 -12.50 -3.02
N ILE A 123 13.07 -13.73 -3.33
CA ILE A 123 12.21 -14.71 -3.99
C ILE A 123 11.08 -15.20 -3.08
N LEU A 124 11.37 -15.44 -1.80
CA LEU A 124 10.35 -15.86 -0.83
C LEU A 124 9.35 -14.72 -0.55
N ASN A 125 9.81 -13.48 -0.49
CA ASN A 125 8.92 -12.33 -0.33
C ASN A 125 8.01 -12.16 -1.55
N ALA A 126 8.56 -12.29 -2.77
CA ALA A 126 7.78 -12.20 -4.00
C ALA A 126 6.73 -13.33 -4.10
N LEU A 127 7.10 -14.56 -3.71
CA LEU A 127 6.21 -15.70 -3.69
C LEU A 127 5.13 -15.57 -2.60
N ASN A 128 5.49 -15.16 -1.39
CA ASN A 128 4.52 -14.97 -0.30
C ASN A 128 3.57 -13.80 -0.56
N GLY A 129 4.02 -12.76 -1.27
CA GLY A 129 3.14 -11.69 -1.75
C GLY A 129 2.01 -12.16 -2.67
N LEU A 130 2.19 -13.28 -3.39
CA LEU A 130 1.11 -13.89 -4.18
C LEU A 130 -0.02 -14.44 -3.30
N ILE A 131 0.31 -14.93 -2.11
CA ILE A 131 -0.67 -15.52 -1.17
C ILE A 131 -1.42 -14.41 -0.42
N ASP A 132 -0.73 -13.32 -0.11
CA ASP A 132 -1.30 -12.17 0.62
C ASP A 132 -2.08 -11.20 -0.28
N GLY A 133 -2.13 -11.45 -1.60
CA GLY A 133 -2.83 -10.61 -2.59
C GLY A 133 -2.11 -9.31 -2.95
N SER A 134 -0.95 -9.03 -2.35
CA SER A 134 -0.02 -7.98 -2.74
C SER A 134 0.85 -8.48 -3.90
N ASN A 135 0.32 -8.49 -5.12
CA ASN A 135 1.06 -8.98 -6.28
C ASN A 135 2.21 -8.01 -6.64
N PRO A 136 3.50 -8.36 -6.42
CA PRO A 136 4.61 -7.48 -6.75
C PRO A 136 4.91 -7.45 -8.26
N ALA A 137 4.27 -8.31 -9.06
CA ALA A 137 4.47 -8.33 -10.51
C ALA A 137 3.91 -7.09 -11.25
N TYR A 138 3.27 -6.15 -10.53
CA TYR A 138 2.69 -4.91 -11.07
C TYR A 138 2.97 -3.66 -10.23
N SER A 139 4.00 -3.67 -9.36
CA SER A 139 4.45 -2.50 -8.59
C SER A 139 5.61 -1.80 -9.27
#